data_AF-A0A7C1A032-F1
#
_entry.id   AF-A0A7C1A032-F1
#
_cell.length_a   1.000
_cell.length_b   1.000
_cell.length_c   1.000
_cell.angle_alpha   90.00
_cell.angle_beta   90.00
_cell.angle_gamma   90.00
#
_symmetry.space_group_name_H-M   'P 1'
#
loop_
_entity.id
_entity.type
_entity.pdbx_description
1 polymer ?
#
loop_
_entity_poly.entity_id
_entity_poly.type
_entity_poly.pdbx_seq_one_letter_code
_entity_poly.pdbx_strand_id
1 'polypeptide(L)'
;MPSGRGRACPDTSGRPVGSGGEPAADFAQGVSRRVFLRFLGGTVAAVAAGCVPGSTSTTVSTSITVAGTSSTTVGTALAEPSDVWGIWREALAAVRTSPDHLGARAARLVAARDPEAIFRFVRDEIVTFPPQRDGFEHAVTEMRWGVEATLRCGAGTPREQAELLAALLTQAGISTEVVQGRLDAAVDRRLLLRPNATRPFEPEIDEARLERWLRVLESDESPPNDIDPGGADSRPIADLLIAELPAGTSAPGFDWTVDSVPLVRAEVGGQEVLLNPLVPDAAFGEPHVDDVAS
;
A
#
# COMPACT_ATOMS: atom_id res chain seq x y z
N MET A 1 -40.04 -44.57 -34.89
CA MET A 1 -39.67 -43.14 -34.70
C MET A 1 -40.79 -42.45 -33.94
N PRO A 2 -40.54 -41.44 -33.07
CA PRO A 2 -39.29 -41.01 -32.42
C PRO A 2 -39.32 -41.33 -30.89
N SER A 3 -38.25 -41.75 -30.21
CA SER A 3 -37.03 -41.05 -29.74
C SER A 3 -37.20 -40.14 -28.50
N GLY A 4 -36.59 -40.52 -27.37
CA GLY A 4 -36.42 -39.65 -26.19
C GLY A 4 -35.55 -40.33 -25.13
N ARG A 5 -34.26 -39.98 -25.11
CA ARG A 5 -33.16 -40.61 -24.37
C ARG A 5 -33.23 -40.31 -22.86
N GLY A 6 -33.24 -41.35 -22.02
CA GLY A 6 -32.85 -41.24 -20.62
C GLY A 6 -31.33 -41.12 -20.51
N ARG A 7 -30.83 -40.01 -19.96
CA ARG A 7 -29.45 -39.91 -19.49
C ARG A 7 -29.43 -40.21 -18.00
N ALA A 8 -28.71 -41.28 -17.66
CA ALA A 8 -28.24 -41.55 -16.32
C ALA A 8 -27.24 -40.46 -15.90
N CYS A 9 -27.40 -39.94 -14.68
CA CYS A 9 -26.34 -39.24 -13.97
C CYS A 9 -25.25 -40.26 -13.59
N PRO A 10 -23.97 -40.03 -13.92
CA PRO A 10 -22.90 -40.71 -13.23
C PRO A 10 -22.61 -39.98 -11.91
N ASP A 11 -22.83 -40.73 -10.84
CA ASP A 11 -22.21 -40.52 -9.53
C ASP A 11 -20.68 -40.47 -9.71
N THR A 12 -20.06 -39.36 -9.28
CA THR A 12 -18.60 -39.26 -9.09
C THR A 12 -18.34 -38.74 -7.69
N SER A 13 -18.57 -39.64 -6.73
CA SER A 13 -17.76 -39.73 -5.53
C SER A 13 -16.26 -39.76 -5.89
N GLY A 14 -15.46 -38.99 -5.15
CA GLY A 14 -13.99 -39.07 -5.20
C GLY A 14 -13.29 -37.78 -5.62
N ARG A 15 -13.41 -36.71 -4.83
CA ARG A 15 -12.33 -35.70 -4.76
C ARG A 15 -11.25 -36.25 -3.82
N PRO A 16 -9.98 -36.38 -4.24
CA PRO A 16 -8.91 -36.64 -3.29
C PRO A 16 -8.76 -35.39 -2.43
N VAL A 17 -8.88 -35.58 -1.12
CA VAL A 17 -8.35 -34.67 -0.12
C VAL A 17 -6.85 -34.64 -0.36
N GLY A 18 -6.36 -33.54 -0.92
CA GLY A 18 -4.93 -33.25 -1.01
C GLY A 18 -4.40 -33.08 0.41
N SER A 19 -3.83 -34.15 0.94
CA SER A 19 -3.06 -34.18 2.17
C SER A 19 -1.81 -33.30 2.01
N GLY A 20 -1.59 -32.42 3.00
CA GLY A 20 -0.28 -31.90 3.41
C GLY A 20 0.68 -31.51 2.29
N GLY A 21 0.57 -30.26 1.81
CA GLY A 21 1.70 -29.63 1.13
C GLY A 21 2.82 -29.41 2.14
N GLU A 22 3.98 -30.01 1.89
CA GLU A 22 5.22 -29.72 2.60
C GLU A 22 5.53 -28.22 2.55
N PRO A 23 6.00 -27.60 3.66
CA PRO A 23 6.31 -26.17 3.71
C PRO A 23 7.39 -25.75 2.70
N ALA A 24 8.21 -26.69 2.22
CA ALA A 24 9.32 -26.42 1.31
C ALA A 24 8.88 -25.92 -0.09
N ALA A 25 7.66 -26.23 -0.54
CA ALA A 25 7.21 -25.86 -1.89
C ALA A 25 6.74 -24.39 -2.02
N ASP A 26 6.36 -23.75 -0.91
CA ASP A 26 5.84 -22.37 -0.90
C ASP A 26 6.97 -21.31 -0.95
N PHE A 27 8.24 -21.71 -0.74
CA PHE A 27 9.38 -20.80 -0.67
C PHE A 27 10.10 -20.52 -2.00
N ALA A 28 9.82 -21.30 -3.05
CA ALA A 28 10.43 -21.07 -4.37
C ALA A 28 10.00 -19.73 -5.03
N GLN A 29 8.99 -19.05 -4.47
CA GLN A 29 8.45 -17.77 -4.95
C GLN A 29 8.70 -16.60 -3.98
N GLY A 30 9.56 -16.77 -2.98
CA GLY A 30 9.79 -15.77 -1.92
C GLY A 30 8.72 -15.80 -0.82
N VAL A 31 8.93 -15.05 0.27
CA VAL A 31 8.02 -15.02 1.41
C VAL A 31 6.76 -14.20 1.05
N SER A 32 5.66 -14.87 0.73
CA SER A 32 4.39 -14.19 0.43
C SER A 32 3.82 -13.43 1.64
N ARG A 33 3.03 -12.37 1.43
CA ARG A 33 2.43 -11.57 2.52
C ARG A 33 1.60 -12.42 3.49
N ARG A 34 0.86 -13.39 2.96
CA ARG A 34 0.05 -14.31 3.77
C ARG A 34 0.94 -15.19 4.64
N VAL A 35 2.04 -15.69 4.07
CA VAL A 35 3.05 -16.46 4.79
C VAL A 35 3.69 -15.59 5.88
N PHE A 36 4.13 -14.37 5.57
CA PHE A 36 4.65 -13.43 6.58
C PHE A 36 3.66 -13.07 7.71
N LEU A 37 2.40 -12.79 7.39
CA LEU A 37 1.38 -12.46 8.40
C LEU A 37 0.94 -13.66 9.24
N ARG A 38 0.97 -14.88 8.68
CA ARG A 38 0.82 -16.13 9.46
C ARG A 38 1.87 -16.19 10.59
N PHE A 39 3.06 -15.64 10.34
CA PHE A 39 4.18 -15.66 11.29
C PHE A 39 4.15 -14.55 12.34
N LEU A 40 3.61 -13.37 12.01
CA LEU A 40 3.51 -12.26 12.98
C LEU A 40 2.21 -12.25 13.79
N GLY A 41 1.17 -12.94 13.33
CA GLY A 41 -0.15 -12.96 13.98
C GLY A 41 -0.19 -13.73 15.31
N GLY A 42 0.71 -14.70 15.51
CA GLY A 42 0.74 -15.54 16.72
C GLY A 42 1.13 -14.79 18.01
N THR A 43 1.88 -13.69 17.90
CA THR A 43 2.47 -13.01 19.06
C THR A 43 1.71 -11.77 19.54
N VAL A 44 0.83 -11.18 18.73
CA VAL A 44 0.00 -10.03 19.17
C VAL A 44 -1.12 -10.46 20.12
N ALA A 45 -1.60 -11.70 20.01
CA ALA A 45 -2.66 -12.21 20.90
C ALA A 45 -2.17 -12.51 22.33
N ALA A 46 -0.86 -12.74 22.54
CA ALA A 46 -0.35 -13.12 23.86
C ALA A 46 -0.13 -11.94 24.83
N VAL A 47 -0.09 -10.68 24.35
CA VAL A 47 0.07 -9.51 25.24
C VAL A 47 -1.29 -9.02 25.81
N ALA A 48 -2.41 -9.49 25.25
CA ALA A 48 -3.75 -9.09 25.69
C ALA A 48 -4.41 -10.04 26.73
N ALA A 49 -3.70 -11.07 27.20
CA ALA A 49 -4.21 -12.04 28.18
C ALA A 49 -3.71 -11.78 29.62
N GLY A 50 -3.32 -10.55 29.96
CA GLY A 50 -2.82 -10.16 31.28
C GLY A 50 -3.82 -9.46 32.20
N CYS A 51 -5.09 -9.31 31.83
CA CYS A 51 -6.11 -8.71 32.69
C CYS A 51 -6.73 -9.76 33.62
N VAL A 52 -5.97 -10.20 34.63
CA VAL A 52 -6.56 -10.81 35.83
C VAL A 52 -7.04 -9.68 36.74
N PRO A 53 -8.33 -9.61 37.11
CA PRO A 53 -8.80 -8.59 38.03
C PRO A 53 -8.33 -8.93 39.45
N GLY A 54 -7.41 -8.11 39.96
CA GLY A 54 -7.08 -8.05 41.38
C GLY A 54 -5.62 -8.32 41.69
N SER A 55 -4.80 -7.26 41.68
CA SER A 55 -3.74 -7.02 42.67
C SER A 55 -3.18 -5.61 42.49
N THR A 56 -3.12 -4.89 43.60
CA THR A 56 -2.66 -3.51 43.86
C THR A 56 -1.61 -2.91 42.92
N SER A 57 -1.93 -1.70 42.40
CA SER A 57 -0.98 -0.79 41.74
C SER A 57 0.22 -0.45 42.62
N THR A 58 1.43 -0.63 42.09
CA THR A 58 2.62 0.10 42.55
C THR A 58 3.05 1.01 41.41
N THR A 59 2.83 2.31 41.59
CA THR A 59 3.28 3.35 40.68
C THR A 59 4.80 3.49 40.78
N VAL A 60 5.53 3.15 39.72
CA VAL A 60 6.93 3.59 39.57
C VAL A 60 6.94 4.72 38.53
N SER A 61 7.02 5.95 39.03
CA SER A 61 7.38 7.11 38.21
C SER A 61 8.85 6.99 37.81
N THR A 62 9.13 7.03 36.51
CA THR A 62 10.49 7.33 36.04
C THR A 62 10.40 8.45 35.02
N SER A 63 10.77 9.65 35.45
CA SER A 63 10.98 10.82 34.60
C SER A 63 12.26 10.62 33.78
N ILE A 64 12.15 10.75 32.45
CA ILE A 64 13.31 10.81 31.56
C ILE A 64 13.76 12.26 31.44
N THR A 65 14.96 12.56 31.93
CA THR A 65 15.68 13.80 31.66
C THR A 65 16.52 13.61 30.40
N VAL A 66 16.28 14.43 29.37
CA VAL A 66 17.09 14.44 28.14
C VAL A 66 18.25 15.41 28.33
N ALA A 67 19.48 14.89 28.25
CA ALA A 67 20.68 15.71 28.17
C ALA A 67 21.58 15.18 27.04
N GLY A 68 21.91 16.09 26.11
CA GLY A 68 23.26 16.18 25.53
C GLY A 68 23.58 15.27 24.35
N THR A 69 23.64 15.90 23.19
CA THR A 69 24.25 15.48 21.92
C THR A 69 25.62 14.82 22.07
N SER A 70 25.87 13.74 21.33
CA SER A 70 27.14 13.48 20.63
C SER A 70 26.97 12.38 19.58
N SER A 71 27.15 12.76 18.32
CA SER A 71 27.28 11.85 17.19
C SER A 71 28.49 10.94 17.38
N THR A 72 28.27 9.63 17.39
CA THR A 72 29.34 8.63 17.22
C THR A 72 28.89 7.66 16.13
N THR A 73 29.53 7.76 14.97
CA THR A 73 29.46 6.76 13.93
C THR A 73 30.24 5.54 14.41
N VAL A 74 29.54 4.48 14.83
CA VAL A 74 30.16 3.18 15.08
C VAL A 74 29.57 2.19 14.08
N GLY A 75 30.36 1.90 13.05
CA GLY A 75 30.23 0.66 12.30
C GLY A 75 30.56 -0.49 13.25
N THR A 76 29.56 -0.97 13.96
CA THR A 76 29.64 -2.20 14.76
C THR A 76 28.76 -3.20 14.05
N ALA A 77 29.34 -4.32 13.62
CA ALA A 77 28.56 -5.52 13.33
C ALA A 77 27.76 -5.82 14.60
N LEU A 78 26.46 -5.53 14.56
CA LEU A 78 25.58 -5.74 15.70
C LEU A 78 25.63 -7.23 16.03
N ALA A 79 25.91 -7.55 17.29
CA ALA A 79 25.77 -8.91 17.80
C ALA A 79 24.40 -9.45 17.38
N GLU A 80 24.36 -10.71 16.93
CA GLU A 80 23.12 -11.38 16.53
C GLU A 80 22.06 -11.16 17.63
N PRO A 81 20.93 -10.51 17.32
CA PRO A 81 19.91 -10.21 18.31
C PRO A 81 19.39 -11.52 18.91
N SER A 82 19.71 -11.77 20.16
CA SER A 82 19.27 -12.98 20.89
C SER A 82 17.95 -12.77 21.64
N ASP A 83 17.43 -11.54 21.68
CA ASP A 83 16.18 -11.20 22.36
C ASP A 83 15.03 -10.98 21.36
N VAL A 84 13.82 -11.23 21.84
CA VAL A 84 12.56 -11.10 21.07
C VAL A 84 12.47 -9.73 20.38
N TRP A 85 12.86 -8.66 21.06
CA TRP A 85 12.80 -7.30 20.50
C TRP A 85 13.83 -7.04 19.40
N GLY A 86 15.00 -7.66 19.47
CA GLY A 86 16.00 -7.61 18.41
C GLY A 86 15.51 -8.29 17.14
N ILE A 87 14.85 -9.44 17.27
CA ILE A 87 14.21 -10.15 16.16
C ILE A 87 13.12 -9.29 15.51
N TRP A 88 12.27 -8.63 16.31
CA TRP A 88 11.26 -7.71 15.78
C TRP A 88 11.84 -6.53 15.00
N ARG A 89 12.96 -5.97 15.46
CA ARG A 89 13.67 -4.90 14.74
C ARG A 89 14.24 -5.39 13.42
N GLU A 90 14.80 -6.60 13.40
CA GLU A 90 15.31 -7.23 12.19
C GLU A 90 14.19 -7.50 11.18
N ALA A 91 13.06 -8.05 11.65
CA ALA A 91 11.87 -8.27 10.82
C ALA A 91 11.34 -6.97 10.22
N LEU A 92 11.24 -5.90 11.02
CA LEU A 92 10.83 -4.58 10.52
C LEU A 92 11.81 -4.03 9.48
N ALA A 93 13.11 -4.23 9.67
CA ALA A 93 14.13 -3.82 8.70
C ALA A 93 13.98 -4.57 7.37
N ALA A 94 13.72 -5.88 7.41
CA ALA A 94 13.48 -6.68 6.21
C ALA A 94 12.19 -6.27 5.48
N VAL A 95 11.10 -5.99 6.20
CA VAL A 95 9.86 -5.50 5.58
C VAL A 95 10.08 -4.19 4.81
N ARG A 96 10.99 -3.32 5.29
CA ARG A 96 11.33 -2.06 4.60
C ARG A 96 12.11 -2.26 3.29
N THR A 97 12.66 -3.45 3.04
CA THR A 97 13.31 -3.75 1.75
C THR A 97 12.28 -4.09 0.68
N SER A 98 11.09 -4.57 1.08
CA SER A 98 10.03 -5.00 0.17
C SER A 98 9.56 -3.89 -0.81
N PRO A 99 9.25 -4.23 -2.08
CA PRO A 99 8.74 -3.30 -3.07
C PRO A 99 7.42 -2.61 -2.70
N ASP A 100 6.63 -3.24 -1.82
CA ASP A 100 5.35 -2.68 -1.35
C ASP A 100 5.50 -1.65 -0.22
N HIS A 101 6.69 -1.51 0.38
CA HIS A 101 6.94 -0.55 1.45
C HIS A 101 7.28 0.85 0.88
N LEU A 102 6.25 1.57 0.44
CA LEU A 102 6.33 2.86 -0.27
C LEU A 102 7.21 3.91 0.42
N GLY A 103 7.08 4.11 1.73
CA GLY A 103 7.88 5.10 2.44
C GLY A 103 9.39 4.81 2.42
N ALA A 104 9.78 3.54 2.42
CA ALA A 104 11.19 3.16 2.34
C ALA A 104 11.72 3.29 0.92
N ARG A 105 10.89 2.98 -0.09
CA ARG A 105 11.22 3.23 -1.50
C ARG A 105 11.40 4.71 -1.79
N ALA A 106 10.46 5.55 -1.36
CA ALA A 106 10.54 6.99 -1.51
C ALA A 106 11.84 7.53 -0.88
N ALA A 107 12.18 7.11 0.34
CA ALA A 107 13.43 7.51 0.99
C ALA A 107 14.68 7.12 0.19
N ARG A 108 14.72 5.91 -0.41
CA ARG A 108 15.82 5.47 -1.29
C ARG A 108 15.93 6.33 -2.55
N LEU A 109 14.80 6.66 -3.18
CA LEU A 109 14.75 7.50 -4.38
C LEU A 109 15.21 8.94 -4.09
N VAL A 110 14.75 9.51 -2.98
CA VAL A 110 15.18 10.83 -2.49
C VAL A 110 16.69 10.84 -2.23
N ALA A 111 17.23 9.81 -1.57
CA ALA A 111 18.65 9.69 -1.32
C ALA A 111 19.48 9.56 -2.61
N ALA A 112 18.94 8.88 -3.63
CA ALA A 112 19.57 8.75 -4.94
C ALA A 112 19.52 10.04 -5.79
N ARG A 113 18.64 10.99 -5.44
CA ARG A 113 18.43 12.26 -6.16
C ARG A 113 18.15 12.09 -7.66
N ASP A 114 17.36 11.06 -7.99
CA ASP A 114 16.94 10.77 -9.35
C ASP A 114 15.51 11.30 -9.58
N PRO A 115 15.35 12.49 -10.21
CA PRO A 115 14.03 13.09 -10.42
C PRO A 115 13.11 12.24 -11.29
N GLU A 116 13.67 11.55 -12.29
CA GLU A 116 12.89 10.73 -13.21
C GLU A 116 12.38 9.47 -12.50
N ALA A 117 13.21 8.86 -11.65
CA ALA A 117 12.76 7.74 -10.83
C ALA A 117 11.73 8.16 -9.77
N ILE A 118 11.85 9.35 -9.17
CA ILE A 118 10.85 9.89 -8.25
C ILE A 118 9.53 10.15 -8.98
N PHE A 119 9.58 10.76 -10.17
CA PHE A 119 8.41 10.99 -11.00
C PHE A 119 7.68 9.69 -11.35
N ARG A 120 8.41 8.71 -11.89
CA ARG A 120 7.83 7.38 -12.21
C ARG A 120 7.26 6.70 -10.98
N PHE A 121 7.92 6.80 -9.83
CA PHE A 121 7.40 6.26 -8.59
C PHE A 121 6.03 6.85 -8.23
N VAL A 122 5.86 8.17 -8.26
CA VAL A 122 4.55 8.77 -7.94
C VAL A 122 3.51 8.40 -9.01
N ARG A 123 3.89 8.50 -10.30
CA ARG A 123 3.02 8.20 -11.44
C ARG A 123 2.50 6.76 -11.43
N ASP A 124 3.35 5.80 -11.10
CA ASP A 124 3.05 4.37 -11.29
C ASP A 124 2.62 3.67 -10.01
N GLU A 125 3.04 4.16 -8.86
CA GLU A 125 2.80 3.50 -7.57
C GLU A 125 1.66 4.16 -6.77
N ILE A 126 1.29 5.40 -7.07
CA ILE A 126 0.24 6.07 -6.30
C ILE A 126 -1.08 5.98 -7.06
N VAL A 127 -2.05 5.32 -6.44
CA VAL A 127 -3.41 5.20 -6.99
C VAL A 127 -4.12 6.55 -6.93
N THR A 128 -4.75 6.94 -8.04
CA THR A 128 -5.56 8.16 -8.09
C THR A 128 -6.99 7.87 -7.68
N PHE A 129 -7.47 8.59 -6.67
CA PHE A 129 -8.89 8.67 -6.38
C PHE A 129 -9.49 9.93 -6.97
N PRO A 130 -10.77 9.89 -7.37
CA PRO A 130 -11.46 11.11 -7.74
C PRO A 130 -11.53 12.04 -6.51
N PRO A 131 -11.36 13.35 -6.70
CA PRO A 131 -11.47 14.34 -5.61
C PRO A 131 -12.84 14.27 -4.94
N GLN A 132 -13.91 14.18 -5.74
CA GLN A 132 -15.29 14.04 -5.27
C GLN A 132 -15.79 12.59 -5.40
N ARG A 133 -16.99 12.33 -4.86
CA ARG A 133 -17.61 11.00 -4.91
C ARG A 133 -17.93 10.57 -6.34
N ASP A 134 -18.30 11.52 -7.18
CA ASP A 134 -18.94 11.34 -8.48
C ASP A 134 -18.26 12.16 -9.58
N GLY A 135 -17.04 12.66 -9.38
CA GLY A 135 -16.33 13.33 -10.46
C GLY A 135 -14.98 13.94 -10.09
N PHE A 136 -14.43 14.70 -11.04
CA PHE A 136 -13.14 15.39 -10.94
C PHE A 136 -13.23 16.88 -10.57
N GLU A 137 -14.40 17.34 -10.11
CA GLU A 137 -14.53 18.69 -9.59
C GLU A 137 -13.49 18.95 -8.49
N HIS A 138 -12.85 20.13 -8.53
CA HIS A 138 -11.78 20.51 -7.62
C HIS A 138 -10.51 19.64 -7.69
N ALA A 139 -10.21 18.97 -8.81
CA ALA A 139 -8.99 18.18 -8.99
C ALA A 139 -7.68 18.93 -8.64
N VAL A 140 -7.64 20.26 -8.84
CA VAL A 140 -6.45 21.09 -8.56
C VAL A 140 -6.29 21.43 -7.07
N THR A 141 -7.36 21.46 -6.29
CA THR A 141 -7.36 22.03 -4.93
C THR A 141 -7.70 21.01 -3.84
N GLU A 142 -8.45 19.96 -4.16
CA GLU A 142 -9.00 19.05 -3.15
C GLU A 142 -7.96 18.04 -2.64
N MET A 143 -7.78 18.00 -1.31
CA MET A 143 -6.94 17.03 -0.60
C MET A 143 -7.78 16.36 0.49
N ARG A 144 -7.69 15.03 0.61
CA ARG A 144 -8.50 14.25 1.56
C ARG A 144 -7.79 13.98 2.88
N TRP A 145 -6.51 13.62 2.82
CA TRP A 145 -5.72 13.18 3.98
C TRP A 145 -4.28 13.67 3.98
N GLY A 146 -3.82 14.31 2.90
CA GLY A 146 -2.50 14.95 2.84
C GLY A 146 -1.37 14.05 2.38
N VAL A 147 -0.21 14.66 2.12
CA VAL A 147 0.95 14.03 1.47
C VAL A 147 1.48 12.80 2.20
N GLU A 148 1.63 12.88 3.52
CA GLU A 148 2.16 11.78 4.33
C GLU A 148 1.24 10.56 4.30
N ALA A 149 -0.07 10.79 4.43
CA ALA A 149 -1.06 9.73 4.35
C ALA A 149 -1.11 9.12 2.95
N THR A 150 -1.03 9.94 1.89
CA THR A 150 -0.96 9.49 0.50
C THR A 150 0.21 8.56 0.25
N LEU A 151 1.41 8.90 0.75
CA LEU A 151 2.57 8.02 0.64
C LEU A 151 2.39 6.72 1.43
N ARG A 152 1.75 6.79 2.61
CA ARG A 152 1.53 5.63 3.48
C ARG A 152 0.54 4.64 2.90
N CYS A 153 -0.58 5.13 2.36
CA CYS A 153 -1.64 4.28 1.80
C CYS A 153 -1.39 3.93 0.31
N GLY A 154 -0.53 4.68 -0.37
CA GLY A 154 -0.27 4.51 -1.80
C GLY A 154 -1.43 4.95 -2.67
N ALA A 155 -2.23 5.90 -2.19
CA ALA A 155 -3.36 6.44 -2.93
C ALA A 155 -3.69 7.88 -2.50
N GLY A 156 -4.19 8.70 -3.43
CA GLY A 156 -4.55 10.09 -3.14
C GLY A 156 -5.32 10.75 -4.27
N THR A 157 -5.81 11.96 -4.02
CA THR A 157 -6.42 12.81 -5.06
C THR A 157 -5.36 13.30 -6.05
N PRO A 158 -5.76 13.86 -7.22
CA PRO A 158 -4.82 14.45 -8.15
C PRO A 158 -3.92 15.50 -7.51
N ARG A 159 -4.48 16.37 -6.66
CA ARG A 159 -3.70 17.37 -5.93
C ARG A 159 -2.69 16.74 -4.97
N GLU A 160 -3.09 15.73 -4.20
CA GLU A 160 -2.18 15.05 -3.28
C GLU A 160 -1.02 14.35 -4.00
N GLN A 161 -1.22 13.83 -5.20
CA GLN A 161 -0.13 13.25 -5.99
C GLN A 161 0.87 14.30 -6.47
N ALA A 162 0.39 15.45 -6.94
CA ALA A 162 1.28 16.55 -7.33
C ALA A 162 2.07 17.08 -6.13
N GLU A 163 1.41 17.26 -4.98
CA GLU A 163 2.06 17.68 -3.72
C GLU A 163 3.07 16.63 -3.23
N LEU A 164 2.75 15.34 -3.34
CA LEU A 164 3.69 14.27 -3.00
C LEU A 164 4.92 14.28 -3.92
N LEU A 165 4.72 14.44 -5.23
CA LEU A 165 5.82 14.57 -6.18
C LEU A 165 6.70 15.77 -5.87
N ALA A 166 6.11 16.94 -5.65
CA ALA A 166 6.83 18.16 -5.27
C ALA A 166 7.61 17.98 -3.96
N ALA A 167 6.98 17.37 -2.94
CA ALA A 167 7.64 17.12 -1.66
C ALA A 167 8.85 16.18 -1.79
N LEU A 168 8.74 15.10 -2.56
CA LEU A 168 9.85 14.16 -2.77
C LEU A 168 10.99 14.78 -3.58
N LEU A 169 10.68 15.54 -4.63
CA LEU A 169 11.69 16.27 -5.41
C LEU A 169 12.38 17.35 -4.56
N THR A 170 11.63 18.10 -3.75
CA THR A 170 12.18 19.08 -2.80
C THR A 170 13.11 18.41 -1.80
N GLN A 171 12.73 17.27 -1.23
CA GLN A 171 13.60 16.49 -0.33
C GLN A 171 14.88 15.99 -1.03
N ALA A 172 14.82 15.73 -2.34
CA ALA A 172 15.99 15.38 -3.16
C ALA A 172 16.88 16.60 -3.51
N GLY A 173 16.48 17.81 -3.11
CA GLY A 173 17.20 19.06 -3.36
C GLY A 173 16.85 19.75 -4.68
N ILE A 174 15.70 19.43 -5.25
CA ILE A 174 15.20 20.02 -6.50
C ILE A 174 14.14 21.08 -6.17
N SER A 175 14.30 22.28 -6.73
CA SER A 175 13.29 23.34 -6.58
C SER A 175 12.01 22.94 -7.30
N THR A 176 10.86 23.01 -6.63
CA THR A 176 9.57 22.65 -7.21
C THR A 176 8.43 23.58 -6.80
N GLU A 177 7.44 23.69 -7.67
CA GLU A 177 6.19 24.40 -7.45
C GLU A 177 5.02 23.58 -8.02
N VAL A 178 3.92 23.47 -7.28
CA VAL A 178 2.69 22.86 -7.80
C VAL A 178 1.89 23.92 -8.55
N VAL A 179 1.71 23.71 -9.85
CA VAL A 179 0.97 24.60 -10.75
C VAL A 179 -0.26 23.87 -11.30
N GLN A 180 -1.06 24.56 -12.11
CA GLN A 180 -2.22 23.96 -12.77
C GLN A 180 -2.13 24.11 -14.29
N GLY A 181 -2.62 23.13 -15.04
CA GLY A 181 -2.69 23.21 -16.49
C GLY A 181 -3.97 22.60 -17.04
N ARG A 182 -4.39 23.05 -18.23
CA ARG A 182 -5.56 22.47 -18.92
C ARG A 182 -5.18 21.14 -19.54
N LEU A 183 -5.87 20.07 -19.14
CA LEU A 183 -5.58 18.73 -19.66
C LEU A 183 -5.85 18.65 -21.16
N ASP A 184 -4.90 18.10 -21.91
CA ASP A 184 -5.02 17.90 -23.35
C ASP A 184 -6.32 17.14 -23.72
N ALA A 185 -7.02 17.64 -24.73
CA ALA A 185 -8.19 17.02 -25.33
C ALA A 185 -7.98 15.55 -25.72
N ALA A 186 -6.76 15.15 -26.07
CA ALA A 186 -6.41 13.79 -26.50
C ALA A 186 -6.29 12.76 -25.35
N VAL A 187 -6.10 13.19 -24.10
CA VAL A 187 -5.95 12.26 -22.96
C VAL A 187 -7.27 11.54 -22.67
N ASP A 188 -7.27 10.23 -22.50
CA ASP A 188 -8.47 9.52 -22.01
C ASP A 188 -8.60 9.69 -20.49
N ARG A 189 -9.64 10.41 -20.07
CA ARG A 189 -9.90 10.79 -18.66
C ARG A 189 -10.15 9.55 -17.80
N ARG A 190 -10.62 8.46 -18.39
CA ARG A 190 -10.84 7.19 -17.68
C ARG A 190 -9.54 6.61 -17.15
N LEU A 191 -8.42 6.92 -17.80
CA LEU A 191 -7.11 6.43 -17.40
C LEU A 191 -6.50 7.21 -16.23
N LEU A 192 -7.08 8.35 -15.86
CA LEU A 192 -6.64 9.11 -14.68
C LEU A 192 -6.96 8.36 -13.39
N LEU A 193 -8.06 7.61 -13.34
CA LEU A 193 -8.38 6.70 -12.23
C LEU A 193 -7.71 5.36 -12.47
N ARG A 194 -6.62 5.09 -11.75
CA ARG A 194 -5.90 3.82 -11.87
C ARG A 194 -6.38 2.86 -10.79
N PRO A 195 -6.99 1.71 -11.15
CA PRO A 195 -7.61 0.86 -10.16
C PRO A 195 -6.61 0.15 -9.26
N ASN A 196 -5.35 -0.10 -9.69
CA ASN A 196 -4.38 -0.82 -8.86
C ASN A 196 -2.93 -0.55 -9.27
N ALA A 197 -2.10 -0.14 -8.31
CA ALA A 197 -0.66 -0.37 -8.38
C ALA A 197 -0.37 -1.75 -7.77
N THR A 198 -0.05 -2.74 -8.60
CA THR A 198 0.29 -4.09 -8.12
C THR A 198 1.72 -4.11 -7.61
N ARG A 199 1.88 -4.10 -6.29
CA ARG A 199 3.18 -4.20 -5.62
C ARG A 199 3.32 -5.56 -4.95
N PRO A 200 4.30 -6.37 -5.34
CA PRO A 200 4.55 -7.62 -4.64
C PRO A 200 5.10 -7.33 -3.24
N PHE A 201 4.66 -8.13 -2.27
CA PHE A 201 5.32 -8.20 -0.97
C PHE A 201 6.45 -9.22 -1.10
N GLU A 202 7.68 -8.71 -1.22
CA GLU A 202 8.90 -9.50 -1.47
C GLU A 202 10.05 -8.90 -0.65
N PRO A 203 9.99 -9.00 0.69
CA PRO A 203 11.11 -8.59 1.54
C PRO A 203 12.31 -9.53 1.35
N GLU A 204 13.51 -8.99 1.56
CA GLU A 204 14.77 -9.75 1.48
C GLU A 204 14.96 -10.59 2.75
N ILE A 205 14.27 -11.74 2.79
CA ILE A 205 14.30 -12.69 3.90
C ILE A 205 14.69 -14.05 3.34
N ASP A 206 15.81 -14.59 3.82
CA ASP A 206 16.20 -15.97 3.56
C ASP A 206 15.55 -16.94 4.56
N GLU A 207 15.48 -18.22 4.18
CA GLU A 207 14.85 -19.28 4.97
C GLU A 207 15.48 -19.43 6.37
N ALA A 208 16.81 -19.40 6.45
CA ALA A 208 17.54 -19.54 7.70
C ALA A 208 17.24 -18.40 8.70
N ARG A 209 17.09 -17.17 8.19
CA ARG A 209 16.70 -15.99 8.95
C ARG A 209 15.27 -16.13 9.45
N LEU A 210 14.35 -16.56 8.59
CA LEU A 210 12.96 -16.77 8.97
C LEU A 210 12.81 -17.85 10.06
N GLU A 211 13.46 -19.01 9.88
CA GLU A 211 13.43 -20.08 10.88
C GLU A 211 13.97 -19.63 12.24
N ARG A 212 15.04 -18.83 12.23
CA ARG A 212 15.60 -18.27 13.47
C ARG A 212 14.58 -17.40 14.18
N TRP A 213 13.88 -16.55 13.44
CA TRP A 213 12.85 -15.68 14.01
C TRP A 213 11.72 -16.49 14.62
N LEU A 214 11.23 -17.52 13.93
CA LEU A 214 10.16 -18.40 14.42
C LEU A 214 10.53 -19.09 15.73
N ARG A 215 11.75 -19.62 15.83
CA ARG A 215 12.24 -20.27 17.06
C ARG A 215 12.29 -19.32 18.25
N VAL A 216 12.71 -18.06 18.05
CA VAL A 216 12.85 -17.09 19.15
C VAL A 216 11.50 -16.48 19.54
N LEU A 217 10.58 -16.31 18.58
CA LEU A 217 9.27 -15.73 18.83
C LEU A 217 8.26 -16.71 19.43
N GLU A 218 8.61 -17.99 19.54
CA GLU A 218 7.71 -19.07 20.00
C GLU A 218 6.35 -19.03 19.27
N SER A 219 6.35 -18.61 18.01
CA SER A 219 5.12 -18.41 17.24
C SER A 219 4.66 -19.74 16.66
N ASP A 220 3.52 -20.24 17.13
CA ASP A 220 2.81 -21.31 16.47
C ASP A 220 2.17 -20.78 15.18
N GLU A 221 2.39 -21.46 14.05
CA GLU A 221 1.73 -21.17 12.78
C GLU A 221 0.22 -21.43 12.92
N SER A 222 -0.56 -20.39 13.21
CA SER A 222 -2.01 -20.43 13.06
C SER A 222 -2.40 -19.66 11.79
N PRO A 223 -2.97 -20.31 10.76
CA PRO A 223 -3.39 -19.60 9.58
C PRO A 223 -4.46 -18.55 9.94
N PRO A 224 -4.39 -17.33 9.38
CA PRO A 224 -5.48 -16.38 9.53
C PRO A 224 -6.76 -17.04 9.02
N ASN A 225 -7.78 -17.08 9.88
CA ASN A 225 -9.06 -17.64 9.51
C ASN A 225 -9.78 -16.65 8.60
N ASP A 226 -10.27 -17.11 7.45
CA ASP A 226 -11.15 -16.30 6.63
C ASP A 226 -12.48 -16.17 7.35
N ILE A 227 -12.92 -14.94 7.64
CA ILE A 227 -14.05 -14.67 8.55
C ILE A 227 -15.38 -15.08 7.90
N ASP A 228 -15.48 -15.02 6.57
CA ASP A 228 -16.67 -15.43 5.81
C ASP A 228 -16.26 -15.79 4.36
N PRO A 229 -15.55 -16.92 4.16
CA PRO A 229 -15.06 -17.32 2.86
C PRO A 229 -16.25 -17.57 1.92
N GLY A 230 -16.41 -16.70 0.93
CA GLY A 230 -17.48 -16.80 -0.06
C GLY A 230 -18.77 -16.05 0.30
N GLY A 231 -18.81 -15.36 1.44
CA GLY A 231 -19.89 -14.43 1.76
C GLY A 231 -21.19 -15.10 2.21
N ALA A 232 -21.13 -16.31 2.78
CA ALA A 232 -22.32 -17.07 3.14
C ALA A 232 -23.15 -16.36 4.23
N ASP A 233 -22.47 -15.71 5.19
CA ASP A 233 -23.13 -15.00 6.29
C ASP A 233 -23.37 -13.52 5.95
N SER A 234 -22.47 -12.89 5.18
CA SER A 234 -22.57 -11.47 4.82
C SER A 234 -23.57 -11.17 3.69
N ARG A 235 -23.75 -12.07 2.72
CA ARG A 235 -24.70 -11.85 1.60
C ARG A 235 -26.15 -11.70 2.06
N PRO A 236 -26.70 -12.57 2.94
CA PRO A 236 -28.07 -12.37 3.43
C PRO A 236 -28.26 -11.03 4.15
N ILE A 237 -27.25 -10.56 4.88
CA ILE A 237 -27.28 -9.24 5.54
C ILE A 237 -27.32 -8.12 4.49
N ALA A 238 -26.46 -8.21 3.46
CA ALA A 238 -26.45 -7.25 2.36
C ALA A 238 -27.79 -7.22 1.61
N ASP A 239 -28.38 -8.38 1.33
CA ASP A 239 -29.68 -8.49 0.65
C ASP A 239 -30.81 -7.85 1.47
N LEU A 240 -30.82 -8.06 2.81
CA LEU A 240 -31.77 -7.39 3.70
C LEU A 240 -31.60 -5.86 3.67
N LEU A 241 -30.37 -5.37 3.70
CA LEU A 241 -30.11 -3.92 3.64
C LEU A 241 -30.52 -3.33 2.29
N ILE A 242 -30.28 -4.03 1.19
CA ILE A 242 -30.68 -3.60 -0.16
C ILE A 242 -32.22 -3.58 -0.29
N ALA A 243 -32.93 -4.55 0.29
CA ALA A 243 -34.39 -4.61 0.25
C ALA A 243 -35.07 -3.44 0.97
N GLU A 244 -34.42 -2.85 1.98
CA GLU A 244 -34.91 -1.67 2.71
C GLU A 244 -34.64 -0.35 1.98
N LEU A 245 -33.80 -0.34 0.92
CA LEU A 245 -33.54 0.87 0.16
C LEU A 245 -34.77 1.25 -0.68
N PRO A 246 -35.08 2.56 -0.82
CA PRO A 246 -36.16 3.01 -1.71
C PRO A 246 -35.99 2.48 -3.14
N ALA A 247 -37.10 2.09 -3.76
CA ALA A 247 -37.10 1.64 -5.15
C ALA A 247 -36.49 2.72 -6.07
N GLY A 248 -35.54 2.33 -6.91
CA GLY A 248 -34.82 3.25 -7.80
C GLY A 248 -33.61 3.95 -7.17
N THR A 249 -33.25 3.62 -5.92
CA THR A 249 -31.97 4.04 -5.35
C THR A 249 -30.83 3.54 -6.22
N SER A 250 -30.09 4.47 -6.82
CA SER A 250 -28.92 4.20 -7.63
C SER A 250 -27.81 5.18 -7.26
N ALA A 251 -26.56 4.78 -7.48
CA ALA A 251 -25.46 5.73 -7.38
C ALA A 251 -25.59 6.78 -8.49
N PRO A 252 -25.29 8.06 -8.22
CA PRO A 252 -25.20 9.06 -9.27
C PRO A 252 -24.17 8.61 -10.32
N GLY A 253 -24.37 9.06 -11.57
CA GLY A 253 -23.39 8.87 -12.62
C GLY A 253 -22.07 9.54 -12.26
N PHE A 254 -20.96 9.02 -12.79
CA PHE A 254 -19.65 9.64 -12.61
C PHE A 254 -19.41 10.67 -13.72
N ASP A 255 -19.17 11.92 -13.34
CA ASP A 255 -18.74 13.00 -14.22
C ASP A 255 -17.25 12.89 -14.53
N TRP A 256 -16.95 12.58 -15.79
CA TRP A 256 -15.60 12.44 -16.30
C TRP A 256 -14.99 13.76 -16.77
N THR A 257 -15.70 14.88 -16.62
CA THR A 257 -15.22 16.21 -16.99
C THR A 257 -14.08 16.61 -16.06
N VAL A 258 -12.93 16.93 -16.65
CA VAL A 258 -11.76 17.46 -15.95
C VAL A 258 -11.06 18.43 -16.89
N ASP A 259 -11.20 19.72 -16.59
CA ASP A 259 -10.61 20.76 -17.42
C ASP A 259 -9.18 21.06 -16.99
N SER A 260 -8.93 21.07 -15.67
CA SER A 260 -7.63 21.44 -15.11
C SER A 260 -7.10 20.37 -14.18
N VAL A 261 -5.81 20.12 -14.27
CA VAL A 261 -5.09 19.17 -13.43
C VAL A 261 -3.90 19.85 -12.75
N PRO A 262 -3.55 19.41 -11.53
CA PRO A 262 -2.34 19.86 -10.86
C PRO A 262 -1.11 19.21 -11.51
N LEU A 263 -0.07 20.01 -11.68
CA LEU A 263 1.23 19.64 -12.25
C LEU A 263 2.34 20.04 -11.27
N VAL A 264 3.54 19.51 -11.49
CA VAL A 264 4.74 19.96 -10.77
C VAL A 264 5.71 20.59 -11.75
N ARG A 265 5.99 21.87 -11.55
CA ARG A 265 7.11 22.59 -12.16
C ARG A 265 8.35 22.30 -11.34
N ALA A 266 9.44 21.87 -11.97
CA ALA A 266 10.69 21.50 -11.30
C ALA A 266 11.92 22.04 -12.04
N GLU A 267 12.96 22.40 -11.31
CA GLU A 267 14.26 22.80 -11.91
C GLU A 267 15.23 21.61 -11.94
N VAL A 268 15.43 21.01 -13.11
CA VAL A 268 16.34 19.87 -13.30
C VAL A 268 17.44 20.24 -14.28
N GLY A 269 18.70 20.14 -13.84
CA GLY A 269 19.84 20.50 -14.68
C GLY A 269 19.88 21.98 -15.09
N GLY A 270 19.24 22.87 -14.32
CA GLY A 270 19.11 24.29 -14.63
C GLY A 270 18.03 24.61 -15.68
N GLN A 271 17.20 23.63 -16.04
CA GLN A 271 16.04 23.82 -16.92
C GLN A 271 14.75 23.59 -16.15
N GLU A 272 13.73 24.39 -16.47
CA GLU A 272 12.38 24.15 -15.99
C GLU A 272 11.77 22.97 -16.74
N VAL A 273 11.15 22.06 -15.98
CA VAL A 273 10.47 20.86 -16.48
C VAL A 273 9.08 20.77 -15.83
N LEU A 274 8.06 20.46 -16.61
CA LEU A 274 6.69 20.25 -16.13
C LEU A 274 6.38 18.75 -16.07
N LEU A 275 5.88 18.30 -14.93
CA LEU A 275 5.64 16.90 -14.63
C LEU A 275 4.17 16.68 -14.28
N ASN A 276 3.54 15.72 -14.96
CA ASN A 276 2.16 15.30 -14.70
C ASN A 276 2.13 13.84 -14.20
N PRO A 277 1.96 13.59 -12.88
CA PRO A 277 1.94 12.23 -12.37
C PRO A 277 0.65 11.47 -12.70
N LEU A 278 -0.40 12.15 -13.19
CA LEU A 278 -1.72 11.54 -13.35
C LEU A 278 -1.81 10.74 -14.64
N VAL A 279 -1.21 11.26 -15.71
CA VAL A 279 -1.31 10.64 -17.05
C VAL A 279 -0.43 9.38 -17.08
N PRO A 280 -1.01 8.21 -17.41
CA PRO A 280 -0.23 6.98 -17.55
C PRO A 280 0.79 7.11 -18.66
N ASP A 281 1.94 6.47 -18.44
CA ASP A 281 3.03 6.39 -19.41
C ASP A 281 3.63 7.73 -19.88
N ALA A 282 3.15 8.87 -19.36
CA ALA A 282 3.68 10.20 -19.63
C ALA A 282 5.19 10.20 -19.38
N ALA A 283 5.98 10.60 -20.38
CA ALA A 283 7.43 10.64 -20.20
C ALA A 283 7.84 11.75 -19.23
N PHE A 284 9.05 11.64 -18.70
CA PHE A 284 9.59 12.70 -17.86
C PHE A 284 9.69 14.01 -18.64
N GLY A 285 8.98 15.04 -18.18
CA GLY A 285 8.88 16.33 -18.84
C GLY A 285 7.80 16.47 -19.91
N GLU A 286 6.93 15.47 -20.06
CA GLU A 286 5.73 15.55 -20.92
C GLU A 286 4.48 15.79 -20.05
N PRO A 287 3.98 17.04 -19.97
CA PRO A 287 2.92 17.38 -19.02
C PRO A 287 1.50 17.05 -19.53
N HIS A 288 1.33 16.78 -20.83
CA HIS A 288 0.01 16.53 -21.46
C HIS A 288 -1.05 17.59 -21.14
N VAL A 289 -0.66 18.86 -21.23
CA VAL A 289 -1.53 20.02 -21.06
C VAL A 289 -1.38 20.99 -22.22
N ASP A 290 -2.46 21.69 -22.56
CA ASP A 290 -2.49 22.68 -23.64
C ASP A 290 -1.93 24.04 -23.20
N ASP A 291 -2.19 24.43 -21.95
CA ASP A 291 -1.69 25.65 -21.33
C ASP A 291 -1.45 25.43 -19.82
N VAL A 292 -0.57 26.27 -19.25
CA VAL A 292 -0.24 26.27 -17.82
C VAL A 292 -0.59 27.63 -17.26
N ALA A 293 -1.42 27.66 -16.22
CA ALA A 293 -1.64 28.86 -15.44
C ALA A 293 -0.64 28.89 -14.28
N SER A 294 -0.10 30.09 -14.02
CA SER A 294 0.72 30.37 -12.84
C SER A 294 -0.16 30.40 -11.58
#